data_AF-A0A2S1FID2-F1
#
_entry.id   AF-A0A2S1FID2-F1
#
_cell.length_a   1.000
_cell.length_b   1.000
_cell.length_c   1.000
_cell.angle_alpha   90.00
_cell.angle_beta   90.00
_cell.angle_gamma   90.00
#
_symmetry.space_group_name_H-M   'P 1'
#
loop_
_entity.id
_entity.type
_entity.pdbx_description
1 polymer ?
#
loop_
_entity_poly.entity_id
_entity_poly.type
_entity_poly.pdbx_seq_one_letter_code
_entity_poly.pdbx_strand_id
1 'polypeptide(L)'
;MNPGQLTTAATTPAAELIAQISYHHHQAGIKAAEAIFHAKEAGRLLVEIKAALPHGEFGKWMDDNLNVTSRQAQRYMEAARGKKPEAPDAKGDKDKTDIKSQLPKLTEIPKLTKPLKLPPPVWQPKDGFSYSGVWDSASYFVGAVFDQPGHFHISRLMSDRTSLEDGDTRVSNATDFSSATVPANQVQASLQAMGMAEPGKLWWSVQKTAGTDRPFGDF
;
A
#
# COMPACT_ATOMS: atom_id res chain seq x y z
N MET A 1 45.79 -22.14 -14.42
CA MET A 1 44.36 -22.49 -14.51
C MET A 1 43.60 -21.51 -13.64
N ASN A 2 42.65 -20.79 -14.22
CA ASN A 2 41.95 -19.64 -13.62
C ASN A 2 40.46 -20.01 -13.46
N PRO A 3 39.90 -20.13 -12.26
CA PRO A 3 38.46 -20.05 -12.05
C PRO A 3 38.14 -18.55 -11.86
N GLY A 4 37.50 -17.88 -12.81
CA GLY A 4 36.09 -18.08 -13.15
C GLY A 4 35.39 -16.78 -12.76
N GLN A 5 35.30 -15.86 -13.72
CA GLN A 5 34.75 -14.52 -13.54
C GLN A 5 33.29 -14.55 -13.06
N LEU A 6 33.00 -13.62 -12.16
CA LEU A 6 31.68 -13.23 -11.67
C LEU A 6 30.76 -12.88 -12.84
N THR A 7 29.65 -13.62 -12.99
CA THR A 7 28.59 -13.29 -13.95
C THR A 7 27.64 -12.27 -13.33
N THR A 8 27.84 -11.00 -13.64
CA THR A 8 26.89 -9.92 -13.35
C THR A 8 25.65 -10.12 -14.24
N ALA A 9 24.54 -10.57 -13.65
CA ALA A 9 23.27 -10.70 -14.36
C ALA A 9 22.76 -9.29 -14.73
N ALA A 10 22.55 -9.06 -16.02
CA ALA A 10 22.01 -7.81 -16.53
C ALA A 10 20.55 -7.63 -16.08
N THR A 11 20.31 -6.73 -15.13
CA THR A 11 18.97 -6.33 -14.69
C THR A 11 18.24 -5.65 -15.86
N THR A 12 17.15 -6.27 -16.32
CA THR A 12 16.30 -5.72 -17.38
C THR A 12 15.67 -4.39 -16.94
N PRO A 13 15.62 -3.34 -17.79
CA PRO A 13 15.04 -2.03 -17.45
C PRO A 13 13.63 -2.07 -16.85
N ALA A 14 12.83 -3.09 -17.20
CA ALA A 14 11.49 -3.28 -16.66
C ALA A 14 11.48 -3.66 -15.17
N ALA A 15 12.46 -4.43 -14.69
CA ALA A 15 12.54 -4.83 -13.28
C ALA A 15 12.89 -3.64 -12.38
N GLU A 16 13.74 -2.75 -12.89
CA GLU A 16 14.09 -1.49 -12.21
C GLU A 16 12.87 -0.57 -12.06
N LEU A 17 12.08 -0.42 -13.14
CA LEU A 17 10.85 0.37 -13.10
C LEU A 17 9.82 -0.18 -12.09
N ILE A 18 9.66 -1.50 -12.00
CA ILE A 18 8.76 -2.12 -11.03
C ILE A 18 9.21 -1.80 -9.60
N ALA A 19 10.51 -1.91 -9.31
CA ALA A 19 11.06 -1.58 -8.00
C ALA A 19 10.83 -0.10 -7.65
N GLN A 20 11.04 0.81 -8.61
CA GLN A 20 10.78 2.24 -8.43
C GLN A 20 9.29 2.53 -8.17
N ILE A 21 8.37 1.87 -8.90
CA ILE A 21 6.93 2.02 -8.70
C ILE A 21 6.53 1.56 -7.29
N SER A 22 6.97 0.38 -6.88
CA SER A 22 6.68 -0.16 -5.55
C SER A 22 7.24 0.74 -4.44
N TYR A 23 8.47 1.25 -4.62
CA TYR A 23 9.07 2.22 -3.71
C TYR A 23 8.21 3.47 -3.57
N HIS A 24 7.83 4.10 -4.69
CA HIS A 24 7.00 5.31 -4.66
C HIS A 24 5.59 5.05 -4.11
N HIS A 25 5.00 3.88 -4.36
CA HIS A 25 3.72 3.50 -3.77
C HIS A 25 3.81 3.39 -2.25
N HIS A 26 4.83 2.71 -1.73
CA HIS A 26 5.05 2.58 -0.30
C HIS A 26 5.32 3.94 0.37
N GLN A 27 6.18 4.77 -0.24
CA GLN A 27 6.43 6.13 0.23
C GLN A 27 5.16 6.99 0.25
N ALA A 28 4.31 6.89 -0.77
CA ALA A 28 3.02 7.59 -0.79
C ALA A 28 2.12 7.16 0.38
N GLY A 29 2.11 5.86 0.71
CA GLY A 29 1.39 5.34 1.88
C GLY A 29 1.92 5.91 3.20
N ILE A 30 3.24 5.92 3.40
CA ILE A 30 3.88 6.50 4.58
C ILE A 30 3.52 7.98 4.70
N LYS A 31 3.68 8.76 3.63
CA LYS A 31 3.39 10.20 3.63
C LYS A 31 1.91 10.49 3.87
N ALA A 32 1.01 9.65 3.39
CA ALA A 32 -0.42 9.77 3.71
C ALA A 32 -0.68 9.53 5.20
N ALA A 33 -0.04 8.51 5.80
CA ALA A 33 -0.17 8.24 7.24
C ALA A 33 0.40 9.39 8.09
N GLU A 34 1.60 9.89 7.75
CA GLU A 34 2.20 11.07 8.39
C GLU A 34 1.29 12.30 8.29
N ALA A 35 0.70 12.55 7.12
CA ALA A 35 -0.21 13.68 6.93
C ALA A 35 -1.46 13.56 7.81
N ILE A 36 -2.04 12.35 7.93
CA ILE A 36 -3.18 12.10 8.83
C ILE A 36 -2.78 12.31 10.30
N PHE A 37 -1.60 11.84 10.69
CA PHE A 37 -1.07 12.06 12.03
C PHE A 37 -0.94 13.55 12.35
N HIS A 38 -0.28 14.33 11.49
CA HIS A 38 -0.12 15.77 11.68
C HIS A 38 -1.45 16.52 11.68
N ALA A 39 -2.42 16.11 10.85
CA ALA A 39 -3.77 16.68 10.85
C ALA A 39 -4.49 16.47 12.20
N LYS A 40 -4.33 15.30 12.82
CA LYS A 40 -4.88 15.01 14.15
C LYS A 40 -4.21 15.84 15.25
N GLU A 41 -2.88 15.93 15.24
CA GLU A 41 -2.15 16.75 16.23
C GLU A 41 -2.49 18.23 16.11
N ALA A 42 -2.54 18.76 14.89
CA ALA A 42 -3.01 20.13 14.64
C ALA A 42 -4.43 20.33 15.16
N GLY A 43 -5.32 19.37 14.92
CA GLY A 43 -6.69 19.38 15.44
C GLY A 43 -6.76 19.39 16.96
N ARG A 44 -5.92 18.62 17.63
CA ARG A 44 -5.82 18.57 19.10
C ARG A 44 -5.43 19.94 19.65
N LEU A 45 -4.38 20.56 19.09
CA LEU A 45 -3.92 21.90 19.47
C LEU A 45 -4.97 22.97 19.23
N LEU A 46 -5.68 22.90 18.09
CA LEU A 46 -6.77 23.82 17.76
C LEU A 46 -7.93 23.74 18.76
N VAL A 47 -8.26 22.53 19.25
CA VAL A 47 -9.28 22.34 20.30
C VAL A 47 -8.83 22.97 21.62
N GLU A 48 -7.55 22.80 21.99
CA GLU A 48 -6.95 23.39 23.19
C GLU A 48 -7.04 24.92 23.17
N ILE A 49 -6.61 25.55 22.07
CA ILE A 49 -6.67 27.01 21.92
C ILE A 49 -8.11 27.52 21.90
N LYS A 50 -9.01 26.82 21.20
CA LYS A 50 -10.43 27.19 21.16
C LYS A 50 -11.08 27.17 22.54
N ALA A 51 -10.65 26.27 23.42
CA ALA A 51 -11.15 26.19 24.79
C ALA A 51 -10.60 27.31 25.69
N ALA A 52 -9.42 27.86 25.38
CA ALA A 52 -8.79 28.93 26.14
C ALA A 52 -9.28 30.34 25.75
N LEU A 53 -9.87 30.50 24.56
CA LEU A 53 -10.34 31.79 24.05
C LEU A 53 -11.79 32.10 24.45
N PRO A 54 -12.16 33.39 24.61
CA PRO A 54 -13.56 33.79 24.78
C PRO A 54 -14.44 33.36 23.59
N HIS A 55 -15.73 33.16 23.85
CA HIS A 55 -16.70 32.85 22.80
C HIS A 55 -16.69 33.92 21.70
N GLY A 56 -16.60 33.48 20.45
CA GLY A 56 -16.60 34.36 19.27
C GLY A 56 -15.22 34.80 18.77
N GLU A 57 -14.18 34.75 19.61
CA GLU A 57 -12.84 35.24 19.25
C GLU A 57 -12.02 34.25 18.41
N PHE A 58 -12.40 32.97 18.43
CA PHE A 58 -11.62 31.91 17.79
C PHE A 58 -11.43 32.12 16.27
N GLY A 59 -12.44 32.64 15.56
CA GLY A 59 -12.35 32.92 14.12
C GLY A 59 -11.29 33.97 13.80
N LYS A 60 -11.38 35.12 14.47
CA LYS A 60 -10.42 36.23 14.32
C LYS A 60 -9.00 35.78 14.68
N TRP A 61 -8.86 35.02 15.78
CA TRP A 61 -7.56 34.50 16.19
C TRP A 61 -6.93 33.60 15.11
N MET A 62 -7.73 32.74 14.44
CA MET A 62 -7.21 31.92 13.35
C MET A 62 -6.71 32.78 12.19
N ASP A 63 -7.50 33.76 11.74
CA ASP A 63 -7.14 34.62 10.61
C ASP A 63 -5.85 35.42 10.88
N ASP A 64 -5.63 35.82 12.14
CA ASP A 64 -4.44 36.58 12.54
C ASP A 64 -3.19 35.71 12.74
N ASN A 65 -3.34 34.42 13.08
CA ASN A 65 -2.22 33.58 13.56
C ASN A 65 -1.91 32.38 12.66
N LEU A 66 -2.84 31.92 11.83
CA LEU A 66 -2.71 30.67 11.09
C LEU A 66 -3.02 30.87 9.60
N ASN A 67 -2.24 30.18 8.76
CA ASN A 67 -2.53 30.10 7.33
C ASN A 67 -3.39 28.85 7.02
N VAL A 68 -4.52 28.71 7.71
CA VAL A 68 -5.48 27.63 7.49
C VAL A 68 -6.89 28.19 7.43
N THR A 69 -7.70 27.70 6.50
CA THR A 69 -9.10 28.12 6.42
C THR A 69 -9.91 27.58 7.60
N SER A 70 -10.98 28.29 7.99
CA SER A 70 -11.91 27.84 9.03
C SER A 70 -12.43 26.41 8.81
N ARG A 71 -12.70 26.05 7.54
CA ARG A 71 -13.16 24.70 7.15
C ARG A 71 -12.07 23.64 7.35
N GLN A 72 -10.81 23.95 7.06
CA GLN A 72 -9.70 23.03 7.30
C GLN A 72 -9.45 22.84 8.79
N ALA A 73 -9.45 23.92 9.57
CA ALA A 73 -9.31 23.87 11.02
C ALA A 73 -10.40 22.99 11.64
N GLN A 74 -11.66 23.13 11.20
CA GLN A 74 -12.75 22.27 11.64
C GLN A 74 -12.50 20.79 11.32
N ARG A 75 -12.05 20.45 10.11
CA ARG A 75 -11.75 19.07 9.72
C ARG A 75 -10.63 18.47 10.58
N TYR A 76 -9.60 19.25 10.91
CA TYR A 76 -8.54 18.81 11.81
C TYR A 76 -9.08 18.53 13.21
N MET A 77 -9.89 19.43 13.79
CA MET A 77 -10.52 19.21 15.09
C MET A 77 -11.44 17.97 15.09
N GLU A 78 -12.17 17.73 14.00
CA GLU A 78 -13.01 16.52 13.85
C GLU A 78 -12.17 15.24 13.76
N ALA A 79 -11.06 15.27 13.02
CA ALA A 79 -10.12 14.16 12.95
C ALA A 79 -9.48 13.85 14.31
N ALA A 80 -9.13 14.87 15.09
CA ALA A 80 -8.64 14.72 16.46
C ALA A 80 -9.68 14.09 17.40
N ARG A 81 -10.97 14.33 17.15
CA ARG A 81 -12.10 13.71 17.87
C ARG A 81 -12.44 12.29 17.38
N GLY A 82 -11.63 11.72 16.48
CA GLY A 82 -11.84 10.37 15.96
C GLY A 82 -12.99 10.24 14.94
N LYS A 83 -13.56 11.35 14.47
CA LYS A 83 -14.53 11.30 13.37
C LYS A 83 -13.80 10.94 12.08
N LYS A 84 -14.38 10.04 11.28
CA LYS A 84 -13.86 9.79 9.93
C LYS A 84 -13.98 11.08 9.12
N PRO A 85 -12.90 11.57 8.49
CA PRO A 85 -13.00 12.73 7.63
C PRO A 85 -13.91 12.35 6.46
N GLU A 86 -15.11 12.91 6.41
CA GLU A 86 -15.97 12.78 5.24
C GLU A 86 -15.22 13.36 4.04
N ALA A 87 -15.23 12.61 2.92
CA ALA A 87 -14.57 13.05 1.70
C ALA A 87 -15.20 14.39 1.28
N PRO A 88 -14.40 15.40 0.94
CA PRO A 88 -14.95 16.69 0.58
C PRO A 88 -15.81 16.54 -0.68
N ASP A 89 -17.08 16.93 -0.58
CA ASP A 89 -17.96 17.08 -1.73
C ASP A 89 -17.24 17.91 -2.81
N ALA A 90 -17.29 17.44 -4.05
CA ALA A 90 -16.54 17.96 -5.18
C ALA A 90 -16.89 19.41 -5.59
N LYS A 91 -17.74 20.12 -4.84
CA LYS A 91 -18.13 21.51 -5.10
C LYS A 91 -17.38 22.47 -4.16
N GLY A 92 -16.47 23.25 -4.76
CA GLY A 92 -16.07 24.57 -4.29
C GLY A 92 -15.11 24.61 -3.10
N ASP A 93 -13.83 24.87 -3.36
CA ASP A 93 -13.11 25.99 -2.73
C ASP A 93 -11.74 26.15 -3.40
N LYS A 94 -11.29 27.39 -3.59
CA LYS A 94 -10.10 27.74 -4.39
C LYS A 94 -8.78 27.70 -3.61
N ASP A 95 -8.83 27.55 -2.29
CA ASP A 95 -7.66 27.59 -1.41
C ASP A 95 -7.35 26.23 -0.76
N LYS A 96 -7.47 25.15 -1.54
CA LYS A 96 -7.24 23.80 -1.01
C LYS A 96 -5.75 23.51 -1.00
N THR A 97 -5.10 23.42 0.17
CA THR A 97 -3.81 22.70 0.34
C THR A 97 -4.02 21.18 0.33
N ASP A 98 -4.79 20.69 -0.65
CA ASP A 98 -5.00 19.27 -0.94
C ASP A 98 -3.89 18.82 -1.91
N ILE A 99 -3.47 17.56 -1.90
CA ILE A 99 -2.43 17.03 -2.80
C ILE A 99 -2.79 17.33 -4.28
N LYS A 100 -4.08 17.37 -4.61
CA LYS A 100 -4.61 17.77 -5.92
C LYS A 100 -4.26 19.19 -6.37
N SER A 101 -4.00 20.10 -5.42
CA SER A 101 -3.61 21.50 -5.68
C SER A 101 -2.11 21.70 -5.84
N GLN A 102 -1.32 20.82 -5.20
CA GLN A 102 0.15 20.83 -5.23
C GLN A 102 0.70 20.10 -6.45
N LEU A 103 -0.14 19.27 -7.09
CA LEU A 103 0.15 18.78 -8.42
C LEU A 103 0.13 19.98 -9.38
N PRO A 104 1.25 20.32 -10.06
CA PRO A 104 1.17 21.25 -11.17
C PRO A 104 0.06 20.76 -12.10
N LYS A 105 -0.74 21.69 -12.66
CA LYS A 105 -1.68 21.33 -13.73
C LYS A 105 -0.86 20.58 -14.77
N LEU A 106 -1.02 19.26 -14.80
CA LEU A 106 -0.43 18.39 -15.81
C LEU A 106 -1.14 18.74 -17.10
N THR A 107 -0.63 19.77 -17.76
CA THR A 107 -1.01 20.12 -19.11
C THR A 107 -0.60 18.92 -19.96
N GLU A 108 -1.61 18.10 -20.26
CA GLU A 108 -1.57 17.02 -21.24
C GLU A 108 -0.61 15.87 -20.93
N ILE A 109 -1.03 14.96 -20.03
CA ILE A 109 -0.58 13.57 -20.17
C ILE A 109 -1.17 13.08 -21.49
N PRO A 110 -0.36 12.70 -22.50
CA PRO A 110 -0.88 12.12 -23.71
C PRO A 110 -1.64 10.85 -23.30
N LYS A 111 -2.94 10.79 -23.59
CA LYS A 111 -3.75 9.60 -23.37
C LYS A 111 -3.02 8.43 -24.01
N LEU A 112 -2.51 7.52 -23.18
CA LEU A 112 -1.90 6.28 -23.63
C LEU A 112 -3.03 5.40 -24.19
N THR A 113 -3.40 5.65 -25.44
CA THR A 113 -4.49 4.99 -26.17
C THR A 113 -4.16 3.56 -26.57
N LYS A 114 -2.97 3.07 -26.22
CA LYS A 114 -2.55 1.70 -26.49
C LYS A 114 -2.40 0.96 -25.15
N PRO A 115 -3.10 -0.16 -24.94
CA PRO A 115 -2.89 -0.98 -23.75
C PRO A 115 -1.43 -1.40 -23.73
N LEU A 116 -0.77 -1.17 -22.60
CA LEU A 116 0.60 -1.60 -22.37
C LEU A 116 0.64 -3.13 -22.53
N LYS A 117 1.25 -3.62 -23.61
CA LYS A 117 1.46 -5.06 -23.81
C LYS A 117 2.55 -5.49 -22.83
N LEU A 118 2.15 -5.87 -21.62
CA LEU A 118 3.07 -6.51 -20.68
C LEU A 118 3.57 -7.82 -21.32
N PRO A 119 4.88 -8.14 -21.18
CA PRO A 119 5.38 -9.44 -21.60
C PRO A 119 4.61 -10.53 -20.85
N PRO A 120 4.36 -11.70 -21.49
CA PRO A 120 3.69 -12.80 -20.83
C PRO A 120 4.50 -13.19 -19.58
N PRO A 121 3.84 -13.42 -18.44
CA PRO A 121 4.55 -13.82 -17.24
C PRO A 121 5.21 -15.18 -17.45
N VAL A 122 6.41 -15.33 -16.89
CA VAL A 122 7.24 -16.54 -16.95
C VAL A 122 6.57 -17.70 -16.21
N TRP A 123 5.80 -17.39 -15.16
CA TRP A 123 5.07 -18.35 -14.35
C TRP A 123 3.63 -17.87 -14.10
N GLN A 124 2.68 -18.80 -14.17
CA GLN A 124 1.27 -18.55 -13.88
C GLN A 124 0.70 -19.75 -13.10
N PRO A 125 -0.09 -19.50 -12.04
CA PRO A 125 -0.81 -20.57 -11.37
C PRO A 125 -1.91 -21.13 -12.27
N LYS A 126 -2.20 -22.43 -12.09
CA LYS A 126 -3.28 -23.14 -12.77
C LYS A 126 -4.53 -23.09 -11.91
N ASP A 127 -5.68 -23.00 -12.58
CA ASP A 127 -6.98 -22.99 -11.93
C ASP A 127 -7.24 -24.28 -11.14
N GLY A 128 -7.87 -24.18 -9.97
CA GLY A 128 -8.13 -25.31 -9.06
C GLY A 128 -6.90 -25.83 -8.30
N PHE A 129 -5.80 -25.08 -8.27
CA PHE A 129 -4.60 -25.41 -7.50
C PHE A 129 -4.22 -24.26 -6.56
N SER A 130 -3.73 -24.64 -5.38
CA SER A 130 -3.05 -23.75 -4.45
C SER A 130 -1.55 -24.00 -4.48
N TYR A 131 -0.79 -22.93 -4.25
CA TYR A 131 0.66 -22.93 -4.27
C TYR A 131 1.18 -22.33 -2.97
N SER A 132 2.19 -22.96 -2.37
CA SER A 132 2.92 -22.37 -1.25
C SER A 132 4.42 -22.55 -1.41
N GLY A 133 5.20 -21.62 -0.89
CA GLY A 133 6.65 -21.67 -0.96
C GLY A 133 7.29 -20.63 -0.06
N VAL A 134 8.58 -20.79 0.20
CA VAL A 134 9.34 -19.87 1.06
C VAL A 134 10.37 -19.14 0.22
N TRP A 135 10.40 -17.81 0.32
CA TRP A 135 11.37 -16.96 -0.35
C TRP A 135 11.84 -15.87 0.61
N ASP A 136 13.15 -15.69 0.73
CA ASP A 136 13.79 -14.64 1.53
C ASP A 136 13.19 -14.48 2.93
N SER A 137 13.09 -15.59 3.67
CA SER A 137 12.53 -15.65 5.03
C SER A 137 11.04 -15.28 5.16
N ALA A 138 10.29 -15.26 4.06
CA ALA A 138 8.84 -15.12 4.05
C ALA A 138 8.17 -16.33 3.39
N SER A 139 7.01 -16.72 3.92
CA SER A 139 6.16 -17.76 3.33
C SER A 139 5.09 -17.12 2.46
N TYR A 140 4.96 -17.60 1.24
CA TYR A 140 4.00 -17.11 0.26
C TYR A 140 2.94 -18.16 -0.03
N PHE A 141 1.71 -17.70 -0.20
CA PHE A 141 0.55 -18.53 -0.52
C PHE A 141 -0.19 -17.92 -1.71
N VAL A 142 -0.52 -18.74 -2.69
CA VAL A 142 -1.38 -18.39 -3.82
C VAL A 142 -2.52 -19.41 -3.84
N GLY A 143 -3.71 -18.98 -3.44
CA GLY A 143 -4.89 -19.83 -3.36
C GLY A 143 -5.87 -19.54 -4.48
N ALA A 144 -6.34 -20.55 -5.20
CA ALA A 144 -7.42 -20.38 -6.18
C ALA A 144 -8.70 -19.89 -5.48
N VAL A 145 -9.46 -19.03 -6.14
CA VAL A 145 -10.73 -18.50 -5.61
C VAL A 145 -11.88 -19.43 -6.02
N PHE A 146 -12.75 -19.77 -5.06
CA PHE A 146 -13.83 -20.75 -5.30
C PHE A 146 -14.86 -20.30 -6.36
N ASP A 147 -15.26 -19.02 -6.35
CA ASP A 147 -16.33 -18.48 -7.21
C ASP A 147 -15.82 -17.74 -8.46
N GLN A 148 -14.50 -17.64 -8.63
CA GLN A 148 -13.87 -16.89 -9.73
C GLN A 148 -12.74 -17.72 -10.37
N PRO A 149 -13.07 -18.59 -11.34
CA PRO A 149 -12.07 -19.36 -12.08
C PRO A 149 -10.97 -18.46 -12.66
N GLY A 150 -9.72 -18.90 -12.51
CA GLY A 150 -8.55 -18.16 -12.96
C GLY A 150 -8.20 -16.92 -12.11
N HIS A 151 -8.84 -16.72 -10.96
CA HIS A 151 -8.46 -15.70 -9.97
C HIS A 151 -7.90 -16.35 -8.70
N PHE A 152 -7.02 -15.60 -8.02
CA PHE A 152 -6.25 -16.10 -6.89
C PHE A 152 -6.18 -15.06 -5.76
N HIS A 153 -6.19 -15.54 -4.52
CA HIS A 153 -5.72 -14.79 -3.37
C HIS A 153 -4.22 -14.97 -3.22
N ILE A 154 -3.52 -13.89 -2.81
CA ILE A 154 -2.08 -13.93 -2.57
C ILE A 154 -1.83 -13.43 -1.16
N SER A 155 -1.13 -14.25 -0.36
CA SER A 155 -0.71 -13.88 0.99
C SER A 155 0.80 -14.06 1.15
N ARG A 156 1.41 -13.18 1.95
CA ARG A 156 2.80 -13.22 2.40
C ARG A 156 2.80 -13.18 3.92
N LEU A 157 3.43 -14.17 4.52
CA LEU A 157 3.65 -14.29 5.95
C LEU A 157 5.14 -14.08 6.23
N MET A 158 5.48 -12.99 6.90
CA MET A 158 6.86 -12.72 7.31
C MET A 158 7.18 -13.57 8.54
N SER A 159 8.24 -14.37 8.49
CA SER A 159 8.80 -15.00 9.67
C SER A 159 9.85 -14.09 10.31
N ASP A 160 9.44 -12.89 10.72
CA ASP A 160 10.31 -12.08 11.58
C ASP A 160 10.21 -12.61 13.02
N ARG A 161 11.32 -13.18 13.51
CA ARG A 161 11.52 -13.41 14.93
C ARG A 161 12.22 -12.18 15.49
N THR A 162 11.50 -11.08 15.63
CA THR A 162 11.95 -9.99 16.50
C THR A 162 11.93 -10.53 17.93
N SER A 163 13.09 -10.96 18.41
CA SER A 163 13.32 -11.12 19.84
C SER A 163 13.21 -9.73 20.47
N LEU A 164 12.06 -9.44 21.07
CA LEU A 164 11.98 -8.37 22.04
C LEU A 164 12.95 -8.73 23.17
N GLU A 165 13.88 -7.82 23.49
CA GLU A 165 14.94 -8.04 24.50
C GLU A 165 14.39 -8.38 25.90
N ASP A 166 13.08 -8.23 26.12
CA ASP A 166 12.39 -8.48 27.39
C ASP A 166 11.86 -9.93 27.59
N GLY A 167 12.26 -10.89 26.75
CA GLY A 167 11.92 -12.32 26.97
C GLY A 167 10.46 -12.70 26.70
N ASP A 168 9.60 -11.75 26.34
CA ASP A 168 8.25 -12.00 25.80
C ASP A 168 8.34 -12.15 24.28
N THR A 169 8.56 -13.39 23.81
CA THR A 169 8.62 -13.68 22.36
C THR A 169 7.20 -13.67 21.78
N ARG A 170 6.62 -12.48 21.60
CA ARG A 170 5.43 -12.35 20.76
C ARG A 170 5.84 -12.41 19.31
N VAL A 171 5.54 -13.53 18.67
CA VAL A 171 5.67 -13.65 17.20
C VAL A 171 4.57 -12.79 16.58
N SER A 172 4.88 -11.53 16.24
CA SER A 172 3.99 -10.73 15.41
C SER A 172 4.13 -11.22 13.97
N ASN A 173 3.28 -12.17 13.57
CA ASN A 173 3.17 -12.59 12.19
C ASN A 173 2.58 -11.45 11.36
N ALA A 174 3.42 -10.55 10.86
CA ALA A 174 3.02 -9.56 9.87
C ALA A 174 2.56 -10.33 8.61
N THR A 175 1.26 -10.26 8.35
CA THR A 175 0.63 -10.93 7.22
C THR A 175 0.19 -9.86 6.24
N ASP A 176 0.84 -9.81 5.07
CA ASP A 176 0.37 -9.01 3.95
C ASP A 176 -0.47 -9.91 3.06
N PHE A 177 -1.66 -9.48 2.68
CA PHE A 177 -2.51 -10.22 1.75
C PHE A 177 -3.13 -9.29 0.73
N SER A 178 -3.46 -9.83 -0.45
CA SER A 178 -4.18 -9.08 -1.46
C SER A 178 -5.60 -8.82 -0.97
N SER A 179 -5.97 -7.53 -0.85
CA SER A 179 -7.33 -7.13 -0.48
C SER A 179 -8.38 -7.44 -1.55
N ALA A 180 -7.92 -7.74 -2.77
CA ALA A 180 -8.73 -8.19 -3.90
C ALA A 180 -8.16 -9.47 -4.51
N THR A 181 -8.99 -10.18 -5.27
CA THR A 181 -8.56 -11.33 -6.07
C THR A 181 -7.72 -10.86 -7.26
N VAL A 182 -6.74 -11.68 -7.65
CA VAL A 182 -5.77 -11.36 -8.71
C VAL A 182 -5.91 -12.38 -9.85
N PRO A 183 -6.08 -11.94 -11.11
CA PRO A 183 -6.16 -12.88 -12.24
C PRO A 183 -4.82 -13.59 -12.48
N ALA A 184 -4.85 -14.83 -12.99
CA ALA A 184 -3.69 -15.70 -13.17
C ALA A 184 -2.48 -15.02 -13.84
N ASN A 185 -2.75 -14.20 -14.86
CA ASN A 185 -1.73 -13.48 -15.63
C ASN A 185 -1.07 -12.32 -14.87
N GLN A 186 -1.62 -11.91 -13.72
CA GLN A 186 -1.08 -10.85 -12.86
C GLN A 186 -0.44 -11.39 -11.57
N VAL A 187 -0.67 -12.66 -11.22
CA VAL A 187 -0.16 -13.25 -9.96
C VAL A 187 1.35 -13.10 -9.82
N GLN A 188 2.12 -13.34 -10.89
CA GLN A 188 3.57 -13.16 -10.84
C GLN A 188 3.96 -11.72 -10.49
N ALA A 189 3.31 -10.72 -11.12
CA ALA A 189 3.61 -9.31 -10.85
C ALA A 189 3.22 -8.92 -9.42
N SER A 190 2.12 -9.45 -8.89
CA SER A 190 1.71 -9.24 -7.51
C SER A 190 2.68 -9.87 -6.51
N LEU A 191 3.17 -11.08 -6.75
CA LEU A 191 4.21 -11.71 -5.92
C LEU A 191 5.51 -10.88 -5.92
N GLN A 192 5.91 -10.37 -7.09
CA GLN A 192 7.07 -9.48 -7.22
C GLN A 192 6.88 -8.17 -6.44
N ALA A 193 5.68 -7.58 -6.48
CA ALA A 193 5.34 -6.41 -5.67
C ALA A 193 5.39 -6.70 -4.16
N MET A 194 5.12 -7.94 -3.74
CA MET A 194 5.25 -8.43 -2.37
C MET A 194 6.69 -8.89 -2.02
N GLY A 195 7.70 -8.56 -2.83
CA GLY A 195 9.11 -8.82 -2.53
C GLY A 195 9.67 -10.15 -3.06
N MET A 196 8.87 -10.99 -3.74
CA MET A 196 9.38 -12.21 -4.38
C MET A 196 9.92 -11.89 -5.77
N ALA A 197 11.21 -11.61 -5.90
CA ALA A 197 11.81 -11.16 -7.16
C ALA A 197 11.62 -12.13 -8.34
N GLU A 198 11.72 -13.44 -8.10
CA GLU A 198 11.72 -14.47 -9.15
C GLU A 198 10.76 -15.64 -8.87
N PRO A 199 9.43 -15.44 -8.96
CA PRO A 199 8.44 -16.47 -8.63
C PRO A 199 8.57 -17.75 -9.48
N GLY A 200 9.05 -17.62 -10.71
CA GLY A 200 9.26 -18.74 -11.62
C GLY A 200 10.45 -19.64 -11.29
N LYS A 201 11.35 -19.21 -10.39
CA LYS A 201 12.48 -20.04 -9.92
C LYS A 201 12.20 -20.73 -8.58
N LEU A 202 11.09 -20.38 -7.91
CA LEU A 202 10.72 -20.99 -6.65
C LEU A 202 10.20 -22.41 -6.86
N TRP A 203 10.63 -23.34 -6.02
CA TRP A 203 9.99 -24.64 -5.92
C TRP A 203 8.68 -24.49 -5.15
N TRP A 204 7.57 -24.41 -5.89
CA TRP A 204 6.24 -24.37 -5.30
C TRP A 204 5.80 -25.76 -4.81
N SER A 205 5.31 -25.83 -3.58
CA SER A 205 4.44 -26.91 -3.14
C SER A 205 3.06 -26.68 -3.75
N VAL A 206 2.55 -27.66 -4.50
CA VAL A 206 1.30 -27.53 -5.25
C VAL A 206 0.28 -28.52 -4.72
N GLN A 207 -0.91 -28.03 -4.39
CA GLN A 207 -2.02 -28.85 -3.91
C GLN A 207 -3.28 -28.58 -4.72
N LYS A 208 -4.00 -29.63 -5.10
CA LYS A 208 -5.32 -29.48 -5.73
C LYS A 208 -6.32 -29.03 -4.66
N THR A 209 -7.08 -27.99 -4.95
CA THR A 209 -8.06 -27.40 -4.02
C THR A 209 -9.39 -27.16 -4.72
N ALA A 210 -10.47 -27.08 -3.96
CA ALA A 210 -11.75 -26.55 -4.45
C ALA A 210 -11.72 -25.01 -4.57
N GLY A 211 -10.72 -24.36 -3.97
CA GLY A 211 -10.59 -22.90 -3.87
C GLY A 211 -10.90 -22.40 -2.46
N THR A 212 -10.63 -21.12 -2.21
CA THR A 212 -10.97 -20.42 -0.97
C THR A 212 -11.85 -19.21 -1.26
N ASP A 213 -12.67 -18.80 -0.30
CA ASP A 213 -13.50 -17.59 -0.36
C ASP A 213 -12.75 -16.35 0.14
N ARG A 214 -11.65 -16.56 0.89
CA ARG A 214 -10.85 -15.51 1.53
C ARG A 214 -9.35 -15.80 1.41
N PRO A 215 -8.50 -14.76 1.55
CA PRO A 215 -7.06 -14.95 1.60
C PRO A 215 -6.63 -15.70 2.88
N PHE A 216 -5.50 -16.39 2.80
CA PHE A 216 -4.91 -17.07 3.95
C PHE A 216 -4.48 -16.04 5.01
N GLY A 217 -4.95 -16.20 6.25
CA GLY A 217 -4.64 -15.32 7.39
C GLY A 217 -5.77 -14.38 7.85
N ASP A 218 -6.88 -14.31 7.10
CA ASP A 218 -8.09 -13.59 7.52
C ASP A 218 -8.92 -14.49 8.47
N PHE A 219 -8.57 -14.47 9.77
CA PHE A 219 -9.21 -15.23 10.85
C PHE A 219 -10.02 -14.34 11.80
#